data_AF-A0A530R0K8-F1
#
_entry.id   AF-A0A530R0K8-F1
#
_cell.length_a   1.000
_cell.length_b   1.000
_cell.length_c   1.000
_cell.angle_alpha   90.00
_cell.angle_beta   90.00
_cell.angle_gamma   90.00
#
_symmetry.space_group_name_H-M   'P 1'
#
loop_
_entity.id
_entity.type
_entity.pdbx_description
1 polymer ?
#
loop_
_entity_poly.entity_id
_entity_poly.type
_entity_poly.pdbx_seq_one_letter_code
_entity_poly.pdbx_strand_id
1 'polypeptide(L)'
;MFYEERTSTAQGSAEPGSIVWSLVQESPGGNLPPEPAIRAEASIPGKDVQLRMTIRRNTDQTLPASHIIEMIFLTPDGFDGGGVDNILRVAMKGSEQDAGSPLIGIPAKIADGFFLVALNDTKADEDANLTLLRGQNWIDVPVVYKTGRRALLTMEKGIPGEKVFDEALKAWQTKTAG
;
A
#
# COMPACT_ATOMS: atom_id res chain seq x y z
N MET A 1 -1.37 3.56 -12.81
CA MET A 1 -1.89 2.60 -13.80
C MET A 1 -2.40 1.34 -13.11
N PHE A 2 -3.40 0.68 -13.69
CA PHE A 2 -3.96 -0.57 -13.21
C PHE A 2 -3.89 -1.63 -14.31
N TYR A 3 -3.11 -2.68 -14.10
CA TYR A 3 -2.89 -3.72 -15.10
C TYR A 3 -3.60 -4.99 -14.71
N GLU A 4 -4.27 -5.63 -15.65
CA GLU A 4 -4.79 -6.99 -15.47
C GLU A 4 -4.06 -7.95 -16.41
N GLU A 5 -3.69 -9.12 -15.89
CA GLU A 5 -3.01 -10.11 -16.72
C GLU A 5 -3.96 -10.71 -17.77
N ARG A 6 -3.40 -11.18 -18.88
CA ARG A 6 -4.13 -12.02 -19.84
C ARG A 6 -4.31 -13.42 -19.24
N THR A 7 -5.52 -13.97 -19.37
CA THR A 7 -5.83 -15.36 -19.03
C THR A 7 -6.22 -16.13 -20.30
N SER A 8 -6.60 -17.41 -20.16
CA SER A 8 -7.18 -18.19 -21.27
C SER A 8 -8.55 -17.68 -21.72
N THR A 9 -9.26 -16.94 -20.85
CA THR A 9 -10.65 -16.50 -21.07
C THR A 9 -10.82 -14.99 -21.13
N ALA A 10 -9.80 -14.20 -20.79
CA ALA A 10 -9.84 -12.73 -20.78
C ALA A 10 -8.55 -12.10 -21.31
N GLN A 11 -8.69 -11.00 -22.06
CA GLN A 11 -7.55 -10.20 -22.50
C GLN A 11 -6.98 -9.39 -21.34
N GLY A 12 -5.66 -9.20 -21.33
CA GLY A 12 -5.02 -8.26 -20.42
C GLY A 12 -5.45 -6.82 -20.73
N SER A 13 -5.45 -5.96 -19.71
CA SER A 13 -5.83 -4.55 -19.83
C SER A 13 -4.88 -3.66 -19.04
N ALA A 14 -4.86 -2.38 -19.40
CA ALA A 14 -4.13 -1.33 -18.69
C ALA A 14 -5.05 -0.12 -18.58
N GLU A 15 -5.52 0.17 -17.37
CA GLU A 15 -6.47 1.24 -17.11
C GLU A 15 -5.76 2.41 -16.41
N PRO A 16 -5.97 3.64 -16.89
CA PRO A 16 -5.50 4.82 -16.18
C PRO A 16 -6.31 5.04 -14.89
N GLY A 17 -5.67 5.73 -13.95
CA GLY A 17 -6.30 6.11 -12.69
C GLY A 17 -5.64 7.36 -12.13
N SER A 18 -6.16 7.83 -11.00
CA SER A 18 -5.63 8.96 -10.25
C SER A 18 -5.37 8.57 -8.80
N ILE A 19 -4.46 9.29 -8.14
CA ILE A 19 -4.16 9.08 -6.72
C ILE A 19 -4.00 10.43 -6.01
N VAL A 20 -4.50 10.50 -4.78
CA VAL A 20 -4.32 11.64 -3.88
C VAL A 20 -3.56 11.17 -2.65
N TRP A 21 -2.47 11.87 -2.35
CA TRP A 21 -1.65 11.65 -1.14
C TRP A 21 -1.96 12.72 -0.10
N SER A 22 -2.15 12.30 1.15
CA SER A 22 -2.43 13.21 2.26
C SER A 22 -1.74 12.75 3.54
N LEU A 23 -1.36 13.74 4.37
CA LEU A 23 -0.89 13.50 5.73
C LEU A 23 -2.09 13.53 6.67
N VAL A 24 -2.23 12.50 7.50
CA VAL A 24 -3.41 12.30 8.35
C VAL A 24 -2.99 11.95 9.76
N GLN A 25 -3.88 12.02 10.74
CA GLN A 25 -3.58 11.67 12.13
C GLN A 25 -4.25 10.33 12.44
N GLU A 26 -3.46 9.31 12.73
CA GLU A 26 -3.94 7.95 13.02
C GLU A 26 -3.33 7.45 14.32
N SER A 27 -4.10 6.67 15.10
CA SER A 27 -3.54 6.01 16.28
C SER A 27 -2.49 4.98 15.84
N PRO A 28 -1.28 5.00 16.42
CA PRO A 28 -0.28 3.96 16.15
C PRO A 28 -0.60 2.63 16.86
N GLY A 29 -1.59 2.63 17.76
CA GLY A 29 -2.04 1.47 18.54
C GLY A 29 -2.46 1.84 19.96
N GLY A 30 -3.42 1.11 20.52
CA GLY A 30 -3.93 1.33 21.88
C GLY A 30 -4.51 2.73 22.10
N ASN A 31 -4.28 3.28 23.30
CA ASN A 31 -4.75 4.61 23.71
C ASN A 31 -3.71 5.73 23.46
N LEU A 32 -2.73 5.50 22.59
CA LEU A 32 -1.72 6.52 22.30
C LEU A 32 -2.32 7.67 21.49
N PRO A 33 -1.80 8.91 21.65
CA PRO A 33 -2.22 10.03 20.83
C PRO A 33 -2.01 9.73 19.34
N PRO A 34 -2.91 10.20 18.45
CA PRO A 34 -2.71 10.09 17.01
C PRO A 34 -1.39 10.72 16.57
N GLU A 35 -0.78 10.09 15.57
CA GLU A 35 0.46 10.54 14.95
C GLU A 35 0.28 10.73 13.45
N PRO A 36 1.14 11.54 12.79
CA PRO A 36 1.14 11.64 11.35
C PRO A 36 1.25 10.27 10.68
N ALA A 37 0.36 9.99 9.74
CA ALA A 37 0.34 8.80 8.91
C ALA A 37 0.12 9.20 7.45
N ILE A 38 0.53 8.32 6.54
CA ILE A 38 0.41 8.54 5.10
C ILE A 38 -0.90 7.93 4.64
N ARG A 39 -1.75 8.70 3.96
CA ARG A 39 -2.96 8.18 3.31
C ARG A 39 -2.87 8.39 1.79
N ALA A 40 -3.22 7.34 1.06
CA ALA A 40 -3.40 7.34 -0.38
C ALA A 40 -4.85 6.98 -0.72
N GLU A 41 -5.47 7.75 -1.60
CA GLU A 41 -6.78 7.44 -2.16
C GLU A 41 -6.65 7.37 -3.68
N ALA A 42 -6.72 6.15 -4.22
CA ALA A 42 -6.61 5.88 -5.64
C ALA A 42 -7.97 5.51 -6.24
N SER A 43 -8.22 5.98 -7.46
CA SER A 43 -9.43 5.69 -8.24
C SER A 43 -9.04 5.23 -9.64
N ILE A 44 -9.70 4.16 -10.11
CA ILE A 44 -9.56 3.58 -11.45
C ILE A 44 -10.94 3.62 -12.11
N PRO A 45 -11.31 4.74 -12.77
CA PRO A 45 -12.66 4.95 -13.27
C PRO A 45 -13.11 3.90 -14.30
N GLY A 46 -12.20 3.39 -15.14
CA GLY A 46 -12.53 2.38 -16.16
C GLY A 46 -13.00 1.03 -15.59
N LYS A 47 -12.86 0.82 -14.27
CA LYS A 47 -13.22 -0.42 -13.58
C LYS A 47 -14.10 -0.18 -12.34
N ASP A 48 -14.42 1.07 -12.04
CA ASP A 48 -15.05 1.51 -10.79
C ASP A 48 -14.34 0.98 -9.52
N VAL A 49 -13.02 0.80 -9.60
CA VAL A 49 -12.20 0.35 -8.46
C VAL A 49 -11.66 1.54 -7.70
N GLN A 50 -11.73 1.48 -6.37
CA GLN A 50 -11.07 2.42 -5.48
C GLN A 50 -10.15 1.67 -4.52
N LEU A 51 -9.03 2.29 -4.16
CA LEU A 51 -8.13 1.83 -3.12
C LEU A 51 -7.92 2.97 -2.12
N ARG A 52 -8.21 2.70 -0.84
CA ARG A 52 -7.70 3.51 0.27
C ARG A 52 -6.54 2.77 0.92
N MET A 53 -5.36 3.40 0.91
CA MET A 53 -4.16 2.89 1.57
C MET A 53 -3.78 3.81 2.73
N THR A 54 -3.41 3.24 3.88
CA THR A 54 -2.86 3.97 5.02
C THR A 54 -1.55 3.31 5.47
N ILE A 55 -0.46 4.08 5.56
CA ILE A 55 0.83 3.64 6.12
C ILE A 55 1.06 4.37 7.44
N ARG A 56 1.22 3.61 8.51
CA ARG A 56 1.39 4.15 9.87
C ARG A 56 2.36 3.31 10.70
N ARG A 57 2.93 3.90 11.75
CA ARG A 57 3.65 3.12 12.77
C ARG A 57 2.74 2.11 13.44
N ASN A 58 3.36 1.06 13.95
CA ASN A 58 2.74 0.09 14.82
C ASN A 58 3.39 0.16 16.20
N THR A 59 2.59 0.43 17.23
CA THR A 59 3.03 0.37 18.64
C THR A 59 2.31 -0.72 19.41
N ASP A 60 1.47 -1.52 18.73
CA ASP A 60 0.83 -2.68 19.31
C ASP A 60 1.86 -3.81 19.47
N GLN A 61 2.22 -4.11 20.72
CA GLN A 61 3.20 -5.14 21.07
C GLN A 61 2.69 -6.58 20.83
N THR A 62 1.40 -6.76 20.55
CA THR A 62 0.84 -8.08 20.25
C THR A 62 1.05 -8.51 18.79
N LEU A 63 1.42 -7.56 17.93
CA LEU A 63 1.71 -7.78 16.51
C LEU A 63 3.18 -7.40 16.24
N PRO A 64 4.08 -8.36 15.91
CA PRO A 64 5.49 -8.08 15.65
C PRO A 64 5.66 -7.39 14.29
N ALA A 65 5.46 -6.07 14.29
CA ALA A 65 5.56 -5.21 13.12
C ALA A 65 6.04 -3.82 13.52
N SER A 66 6.89 -3.19 12.72
CA SER A 66 7.30 -1.78 12.92
C SER A 66 6.23 -0.82 12.40
N HIS A 67 5.62 -1.16 11.27
CA HIS A 67 4.65 -0.35 10.56
C HIS A 67 3.59 -1.23 9.92
N ILE A 68 2.40 -0.68 9.73
CA ILE A 68 1.29 -1.33 9.03
C ILE A 68 0.98 -0.55 7.76
N ILE A 69 0.85 -1.27 6.65
CA ILE A 69 0.21 -0.80 5.43
C ILE A 69 -1.20 -1.39 5.40
N GLU A 70 -2.19 -0.59 5.69
CA GLU A 70 -3.60 -0.93 5.53
C GLU A 70 -4.05 -0.64 4.11
N MET A 71 -4.81 -1.55 3.50
CA MET A 71 -5.37 -1.39 2.16
C MET A 71 -6.82 -1.87 2.14
N ILE A 72 -7.71 -0.98 1.71
CA ILE A 72 -9.14 -1.25 1.53
C ILE A 72 -9.48 -1.00 0.07
N PHE A 73 -9.88 -2.06 -0.62
CA PHE A 73 -10.35 -2.05 -1.99
C PHE A 73 -11.88 -2.03 -2.02
N LEU A 74 -12.42 -1.09 -2.78
CA LEU A 74 -13.84 -1.06 -3.14
C LEU A 74 -13.93 -1.44 -4.62
N THR A 75 -14.73 -2.45 -4.91
CA THR A 75 -15.04 -2.90 -6.27
C THR A 75 -16.56 -2.85 -6.46
N PRO A 76 -17.06 -2.59 -7.68
CA PRO A 76 -18.50 -2.54 -7.92
C PRO A 76 -19.15 -3.91 -7.75
N ASP A 77 -20.48 -3.93 -7.55
CA ASP A 77 -21.26 -5.16 -7.60
C ASP A 77 -21.09 -5.83 -8.97
N GLY A 78 -20.89 -7.14 -8.96
CA GLY A 78 -20.69 -7.91 -10.20
C GLY A 78 -19.35 -7.66 -10.89
N PHE A 79 -18.37 -7.05 -10.22
CA PHE A 79 -17.00 -6.91 -10.73
C PHE A 79 -16.48 -8.23 -11.30
N ASP A 80 -15.95 -8.23 -12.53
CA ASP A 80 -15.54 -9.45 -13.26
C ASP A 80 -14.55 -10.34 -12.49
N GLY A 81 -13.75 -9.76 -11.58
CA GLY A 81 -12.84 -10.50 -10.70
C GLY A 81 -13.50 -11.13 -9.46
N GLY A 82 -14.75 -10.81 -9.15
CA GLY A 82 -15.42 -11.20 -7.90
C GLY A 82 -14.93 -10.44 -6.65
N GLY A 83 -14.09 -9.42 -6.85
CA GLY A 83 -13.42 -8.65 -5.81
C GLY A 83 -11.96 -9.05 -5.62
N VAL A 84 -11.22 -8.25 -4.85
CA VAL A 84 -9.83 -8.56 -4.49
C VAL A 84 -9.82 -9.61 -3.38
N ASP A 85 -9.14 -10.73 -3.63
CA ASP A 85 -9.04 -11.85 -2.69
C ASP A 85 -7.74 -11.86 -1.91
N ASN A 86 -6.64 -11.46 -2.54
CA ASN A 86 -5.33 -11.44 -1.90
C ASN A 86 -4.44 -10.31 -2.43
N ILE A 87 -3.49 -9.88 -1.60
CA ILE A 87 -2.37 -9.01 -1.97
C ILE A 87 -1.08 -9.78 -1.79
N LEU A 88 -0.20 -9.76 -2.79
CA LEU A 88 1.02 -10.57 -2.74
C LEU A 88 2.15 -9.89 -1.95
N ARG A 89 2.33 -8.57 -2.16
CA ARG A 89 3.36 -7.74 -1.52
C ARG A 89 3.13 -6.26 -1.85
N VAL A 90 3.93 -5.39 -1.25
CA VAL A 90 4.12 -4.00 -1.68
C VAL A 90 5.59 -3.83 -2.09
N ALA A 91 5.85 -3.20 -3.23
CA ALA A 91 7.20 -2.93 -3.71
C ALA A 91 7.39 -1.46 -4.08
N MET A 92 8.59 -0.95 -3.80
CA MET A 92 9.00 0.42 -4.09
C MET A 92 9.88 0.47 -5.35
N LYS A 93 9.68 1.47 -6.19
CA LYS A 93 10.27 1.56 -7.54
C LYS A 93 10.80 2.96 -7.85
N GLY A 94 11.86 3.03 -8.65
CA GLY A 94 12.44 4.29 -9.11
C GLY A 94 11.63 4.89 -10.26
N SER A 95 11.14 4.04 -11.15
CA SER A 95 10.31 4.38 -12.30
C SER A 95 9.20 3.34 -12.53
N GLU A 96 8.22 3.67 -13.38
CA GLU A 96 7.06 2.82 -13.67
C GLU A 96 7.45 1.43 -14.23
N GLN A 97 8.50 1.36 -15.04
CA GLN A 97 8.97 0.12 -15.69
C GLN A 97 9.88 -0.76 -14.82
N ASP A 98 10.38 -0.25 -13.69
CA ASP A 98 11.33 -1.00 -12.86
C ASP A 98 10.68 -2.21 -12.19
N ALA A 99 11.45 -3.28 -11.96
CA ALA A 99 10.96 -4.45 -11.23
C ALA A 99 10.64 -4.14 -9.74
N GLY A 100 11.30 -3.12 -9.18
CA GLY A 100 11.12 -2.67 -7.81
C GLY A 100 11.80 -3.52 -6.75
N SER A 101 11.92 -2.95 -5.55
CA SER A 101 12.38 -3.64 -4.34
C SER A 101 11.19 -3.86 -3.40
N PRO A 102 10.90 -5.10 -3.00
CA PRO A 102 9.79 -5.38 -2.09
C PRO A 102 10.06 -4.80 -0.71
N LEU A 103 9.02 -4.29 -0.06
CA LEU A 103 9.06 -4.04 1.37
C LEU A 103 9.09 -5.39 2.11
N ILE A 104 9.87 -5.45 3.18
CA ILE A 104 10.04 -6.63 4.02
C ILE A 104 8.88 -6.65 5.02
N GLY A 105 7.88 -7.48 4.71
CA GLY A 105 6.68 -7.61 5.52
C GLY A 105 5.78 -8.75 5.07
N ILE A 106 4.78 -9.05 5.88
CA ILE A 106 3.86 -10.17 5.68
C ILE A 106 2.46 -9.62 5.36
N PRO A 107 1.88 -9.94 4.20
CA PRO A 107 0.49 -9.60 3.90
C PRO A 107 -0.48 -10.50 4.69
N ALA A 108 -1.60 -9.92 5.11
CA ALA A 108 -2.69 -10.60 5.79
C ALA A 108 -4.04 -10.11 5.25
N LYS A 109 -4.95 -11.05 4.98
CA LYS A 109 -6.35 -10.75 4.66
C LYS A 109 -7.14 -10.62 5.95
N ILE A 110 -7.80 -9.48 6.14
CA ILE A 110 -8.67 -9.23 7.30
C ILE A 110 -10.12 -9.56 6.93
N ALA A 111 -10.55 -9.09 5.77
CA ALA A 111 -11.86 -9.39 5.18
C ALA A 111 -11.76 -9.28 3.65
N ASP A 112 -12.85 -9.54 2.94
CA ASP A 112 -12.91 -9.29 1.50
C ASP A 112 -12.65 -7.80 1.20
N GLY A 113 -11.68 -7.53 0.32
CA GLY A 113 -11.25 -6.17 0.01
C GLY A 113 -10.43 -5.48 1.12
N PHE A 114 -10.22 -6.07 2.30
CA PHE A 114 -9.50 -5.43 3.41
C PHE A 114 -8.28 -6.25 3.82
N PHE A 115 -7.10 -5.63 3.67
CA PHE A 115 -5.80 -6.25 3.85
C PHE A 115 -4.87 -5.38 4.70
N LEU A 116 -3.95 -6.03 5.39
CA LEU A 116 -2.80 -5.40 6.03
C LEU A 116 -1.51 -5.97 5.46
N VAL A 117 -0.44 -5.19 5.47
CA VAL A 117 0.93 -5.68 5.38
C VAL A 117 1.65 -5.24 6.64
N ALA A 118 2.05 -6.22 7.45
CA ALA A 118 2.83 -6.04 8.65
C ALA A 118 4.31 -5.97 8.26
N LEU A 119 4.92 -4.78 8.30
CA LEU A 119 6.33 -4.59 7.99
C LEU A 119 7.19 -5.06 9.17
N ASN A 120 8.27 -5.80 8.88
CA ASN A 120 9.10 -6.43 9.90
C ASN A 120 9.67 -5.41 10.90
N ASP A 121 9.85 -5.83 12.14
CA ASP A 121 10.25 -4.99 13.29
C ASP A 121 11.71 -5.14 13.70
N THR A 122 12.49 -6.00 13.03
CA THR A 122 13.94 -5.99 13.22
C THR A 122 14.52 -4.65 12.76
N LYS A 123 15.49 -4.11 13.50
CA LYS A 123 16.07 -2.80 13.19
C LYS A 123 16.60 -2.70 11.76
N ALA A 124 17.20 -3.77 11.26
CA ALA A 124 17.75 -3.83 9.90
C ALA A 124 16.65 -3.76 8.84
N ASP A 125 15.55 -4.49 9.03
CA ASP A 125 14.45 -4.52 8.07
C ASP A 125 13.60 -3.24 8.13
N GLU A 126 13.41 -2.68 9.32
CA GLU A 126 12.79 -1.36 9.49
C GLU A 126 13.58 -0.29 8.74
N ASP A 127 14.90 -0.23 8.91
CA ASP A 127 15.76 0.73 8.22
C ASP A 127 15.72 0.55 6.70
N ALA A 128 15.74 -0.69 6.22
CA ALA A 128 15.61 -1.00 4.80
C ALA A 128 14.26 -0.53 4.23
N ASN A 129 13.16 -0.83 4.92
CA ASN A 129 11.81 -0.41 4.53
C ASN A 129 11.66 1.11 4.51
N LEU A 130 12.09 1.81 5.56
CA LEU A 130 12.02 3.27 5.64
C LEU A 130 12.92 3.94 4.59
N THR A 131 14.05 3.32 4.24
CA THR A 131 14.91 3.80 3.14
C THR A 131 14.19 3.72 1.80
N LEU A 132 13.54 2.59 1.51
CA LEU A 132 12.74 2.43 0.28
C LEU A 132 11.55 3.38 0.25
N LEU A 133 10.81 3.49 1.36
CA LEU A 133 9.67 4.41 1.50
C LEU A 133 10.09 5.86 1.31
N ARG A 134 11.32 6.25 1.66
CA ARG A 134 11.81 7.62 1.45
C ARG A 134 12.31 7.84 0.01
N GLY A 135 13.15 6.94 -0.49
CA GLY A 135 13.96 7.20 -1.69
C GLY A 135 13.34 6.80 -3.03
N GLN A 136 12.23 6.09 -3.03
CA GLN A 136 11.60 5.57 -4.25
C GLN A 136 10.28 6.28 -4.54
N ASN A 137 9.96 6.48 -5.82
CA ASN A 137 8.87 7.37 -6.25
C ASN A 137 7.59 6.61 -6.64
N TRP A 138 7.71 5.32 -6.91
CA TRP A 138 6.62 4.48 -7.39
C TRP A 138 6.35 3.34 -6.41
N ILE A 139 5.10 2.90 -6.35
CA ILE A 139 4.62 1.82 -5.49
C ILE A 139 3.83 0.83 -6.34
N ASP A 140 4.24 -0.44 -6.27
CA ASP A 140 3.55 -1.56 -6.89
C ASP A 140 2.83 -2.41 -5.83
N VAL A 141 1.55 -2.70 -6.09
CA VAL A 141 0.71 -3.59 -5.29
C VAL A 141 0.10 -4.66 -6.21
N PRO A 142 0.78 -5.81 -6.39
CA PRO A 142 0.20 -6.95 -7.08
C PRO A 142 -0.91 -7.59 -6.24
N VAL A 143 -2.07 -7.80 -6.86
CA VAL A 143 -3.27 -8.39 -6.25
C VAL A 143 -3.74 -9.61 -7.03
N VAL A 144 -4.53 -10.45 -6.36
CA VAL A 144 -5.21 -11.61 -6.93
C VAL A 144 -6.70 -11.45 -6.66
N TYR A 145 -7.52 -11.62 -7.69
CA TYR A 145 -8.96 -11.62 -7.54
C TYR A 145 -9.50 -12.97 -7.09
N LYS A 146 -10.77 -13.03 -6.69
CA LYS A 146 -11.44 -14.31 -6.33
C LYS A 146 -11.48 -15.31 -7.50
N THR A 147 -11.44 -14.84 -8.73
CA THR A 147 -11.32 -15.68 -9.93
C THR A 147 -9.92 -16.29 -10.12
N GLY A 148 -8.93 -15.89 -9.32
CA GLY A 148 -7.53 -16.27 -9.46
C GLY A 148 -6.74 -15.42 -10.46
N ARG A 149 -7.40 -14.53 -11.21
CA ARG A 149 -6.74 -13.58 -12.12
C ARG A 149 -5.91 -12.57 -11.33
N ARG A 150 -4.70 -12.30 -11.80
CA ARG A 150 -3.81 -11.32 -11.19
C ARG A 150 -3.97 -9.94 -11.81
N ALA A 151 -3.83 -8.93 -10.96
CA ALA A 151 -3.73 -7.54 -11.36
C ALA A 151 -2.57 -6.84 -10.63
N LEU A 152 -2.18 -5.67 -11.12
CA LEU A 152 -1.11 -4.86 -10.56
C LEU A 152 -1.55 -3.40 -10.52
N LEU A 153 -1.54 -2.82 -9.32
CA LEU A 153 -1.65 -1.38 -9.15
C LEU A 153 -0.24 -0.78 -9.11
N THR A 154 0.05 0.13 -10.02
CA THR A 154 1.29 0.90 -10.06
C THR A 154 0.95 2.37 -9.83
N MET A 155 1.42 2.93 -8.72
CA MET A 155 1.05 4.25 -8.22
C MET A 155 2.29 5.12 -8.08
N GLU A 156 2.22 6.35 -8.60
CA GLU A 156 3.28 7.34 -8.42
C GLU A 156 2.98 8.21 -7.20
N LYS A 157 4.01 8.53 -6.41
CA LYS A 157 3.92 9.55 -5.35
C LYS A 157 3.75 10.95 -5.93
N GLY A 158 4.61 11.28 -6.89
CA GLY A 158 4.82 12.64 -7.37
C GLY A 158 5.29 13.57 -6.25
N ILE A 159 5.50 14.84 -6.60
CA ILE A 159 5.94 15.88 -5.65
C ILE A 159 5.01 15.98 -4.42
N PRO A 160 3.66 15.93 -4.54
CA PRO A 160 2.79 15.98 -3.38
C PRO A 160 2.96 14.76 -2.45
N GLY A 161 3.09 13.57 -3.02
CA GLY A 161 3.31 12.35 -2.25
C GLY A 161 4.66 12.33 -1.56
N GLU A 162 5.73 12.72 -2.26
CA GLU A 162 7.08 12.84 -1.66
C GLU A 162 7.06 13.71 -0.40
N LYS A 163 6.39 14.86 -0.43
CA LYS A 163 6.23 15.73 0.73
C LYS A 163 5.49 15.05 1.89
N VAL A 164 4.39 14.36 1.61
CA VAL A 164 3.62 13.62 2.63
C VAL A 164 4.47 12.53 3.28
N PHE A 165 5.21 11.75 2.47
CA PHE A 165 6.11 10.72 2.99
C PHE A 165 7.20 11.35 3.86
N ASP A 166 7.89 12.38 3.38
CA ASP A 166 8.93 13.05 4.15
C ASP A 166 8.44 13.59 5.50
N GLU A 167 7.26 14.21 5.53
CA GLU A 167 6.67 14.72 6.77
C GLU A 167 6.33 13.59 7.75
N ALA A 168 5.70 12.52 7.29
CA ALA A 168 5.38 11.36 8.12
C ALA A 168 6.64 10.68 8.67
N LEU A 169 7.61 10.37 7.80
CA LEU A 169 8.86 9.71 8.19
C LEU A 169 9.68 10.54 9.19
N LYS A 170 9.73 11.88 9.05
CA LYS A 170 10.39 12.76 10.02
C LYS A 170 9.69 12.73 11.38
N ALA A 171 8.36 12.74 11.40
CA ALA A 171 7.59 12.66 12.63
C ALA A 171 7.85 11.33 13.36
N TRP A 172 7.88 10.22 12.61
CA TRP A 172 8.17 8.88 13.14
C TRP A 172 9.55 8.78 13.77
N GLN A 173 10.59 9.31 13.11
CA GLN A 173 11.95 9.31 13.65
C GLN A 173 12.06 10.03 15.00
N THR A 174 11.37 11.16 15.15
CA THR A 174 11.37 11.93 16.42
C THR A 174 10.75 11.13 17.56
N LYS A 175 9.79 10.25 17.26
CA LYS A 175 9.06 9.44 18.23
C LYS A 175 9.74 8.12 18.60
N THR A 176 10.69 7.65 17.78
CA THR A 176 11.51 6.46 18.10
C THR A 176 12.76 6.86 18.90
N ALA A 177 13.17 8.13 18.85
CA ALA A 177 14.37 8.65 19.52
C ALA A 177 14.13 9.17 20.96
N GLY A 178 12.88 9.17 21.44
CA GLY A 178 12.50 9.62 22.79
C GLY A 178 11.78 8.52 23.55
#